data_AF-A0AAE4L4B7-F1
#
_entry.id   AF-A0AAE4L4B7-F1
#
_cell.length_a   1.000
_cell.length_b   1.000
_cell.length_c   1.000
_cell.angle_alpha   90.00
_cell.angle_beta   90.00
_cell.angle_gamma   90.00
#
_symmetry.space_group_name_H-M   'P 1'
#
loop_
_entity.id
_entity.type
_entity.pdbx_description
1 polymer ?
#
loop_
_entity_poly.entity_id
_entity_poly.type
_entity_poly.pdbx_seq_one_letter_code
_entity_poly.pdbx_strand_id
1 'polypeptide(L)' 'MSFVVKKMCYLNDGGRGEPSLVYAKHHEDYEMAATAAAVCGGQVIEVIDQKDRKIVRTKQESKNKKASKKANQAWMRKE' A
#
# COMPACT_ATOMS: atom_id res chain seq x y z
N MET A 1 -14.91 2.46 3.36
CA MET A 1 -13.47 2.80 3.21
C MET A 1 -12.97 3.18 4.59
N SER A 2 -11.75 2.78 4.95
CA SER A 2 -11.15 3.19 6.22
C SER A 2 -9.72 3.67 6.01
N PHE A 3 -9.24 4.54 6.88
CA PHE A 3 -7.91 5.16 6.75
C PHE A 3 -7.04 4.80 7.93
N VAL A 4 -5.76 4.52 7.68
CA VAL A 4 -4.75 4.13 8.68
C VAL A 4 -3.50 4.99 8.52
N VAL A 5 -2.80 5.29 9.61
CA VAL A 5 -1.58 6.13 9.57
C VAL A 5 -0.33 5.26 9.68
N LYS A 6 0.50 5.21 8.61
CA LYS A 6 1.66 4.30 8.44
C LYS A 6 2.79 4.44 9.48
N LYS A 7 2.77 5.48 10.32
CA LYS A 7 3.84 5.79 11.28
C LYS A 7 3.41 5.64 12.74
N MET A 8 2.14 5.33 12.99
CA MET A 8 1.69 5.07 14.35
C MET A 8 2.13 3.66 14.79
N CYS A 9 2.68 3.57 15.99
CA CYS A 9 2.81 2.30 16.70
C CYS A 9 1.47 2.01 17.37
N TYR A 10 0.90 0.84 17.09
CA TYR A 10 -0.36 0.41 17.67
C TYR A 10 -0.10 -0.61 18.77
N LEU A 11 -0.90 -0.56 19.83
CA LEU A 11 -0.74 -1.51 20.93
C LEU A 11 -1.23 -2.88 20.48
N ASN A 12 -0.35 -3.88 20.57
CA ASN A 12 -0.76 -5.27 20.47
C ASN A 12 -1.47 -5.74 21.75
N ASP A 13 -1.98 -6.97 21.76
CA ASP A 13 -2.71 -7.54 22.91
C ASP A 13 -1.86 -7.58 24.19
N GLY A 14 -0.53 -7.52 24.07
CA GLY A 14 0.40 -7.44 25.18
C GLY A 14 0.75 -6.01 25.63
N GLY A 15 0.08 -4.98 25.11
CA GLY A 15 0.32 -3.58 25.46
C GLY A 15 1.65 -3.02 24.95
N ARG A 16 2.31 -3.68 23.99
CA ARG A 16 3.53 -3.17 23.34
C ARG A 16 3.16 -2.47 22.03
N GLY A 17 3.74 -1.29 21.81
CA GLY A 17 3.55 -0.52 20.58
C GLY A 17 4.33 -1.15 19.43
N GLU A 18 3.63 -1.70 18.45
CA GLU A 18 4.20 -2.33 17.26
C GLU A 18 3.54 -1.80 15.98
N PRO A 19 4.30 -1.58 14.89
CA PRO A 19 3.73 -1.24 13.60
C PRO A 19 3.05 -2.46 12.99
N SER A 20 1.76 -2.63 13.24
CA SER A 20 0.94 -3.72 12.72
C SER A 20 -0.31 -3.18 12.04
N LEU A 21 -0.66 -3.76 10.89
CA LEU A 21 -1.91 -3.45 10.19
C LEU A 21 -3.13 -4.07 10.90
N VAL A 22 -2.95 -5.13 11.68
CA VAL A 22 -4.02 -5.82 12.41
C VAL A 22 -4.49 -4.99 13.59
N TYR A 23 -3.54 -4.38 14.30
CA TYR A 23 -3.82 -3.50 15.44
C TYR A 23 -4.01 -2.04 15.02
N ALA A 24 -3.99 -1.77 13.71
CA ALA A 24 -4.12 -0.43 13.20
C ALA A 24 -5.44 0.21 13.62
N LYS A 25 -5.35 1.43 14.15
CA LYS A 25 -6.54 2.25 14.36
C LYS A 25 -7.05 2.74 13.02
N HIS A 26 -8.25 2.28 12.67
CA HIS A 26 -8.98 2.71 11.50
C HIS A 26 -9.73 4.00 11.80
N HIS A 27 -9.62 4.97 10.90
CA HIS A 27 -10.40 6.20 10.88
C HIS A 27 -11.42 6.12 9.75
N GLU A 28 -12.64 6.54 10.03
CA GLU A 28 -13.71 6.57 9.02
C GLU A 28 -13.50 7.75 8.05
N ASP A 29 -13.06 8.90 8.57
CA ASP A 29 -12.83 10.10 7.79
C ASP A 29 -11.36 10.33 7.46
N TYR A 30 -11.11 10.78 6.22
CA TYR A 30 -9.78 11.16 5.76
C TYR A 30 -9.21 12.33 6.57
N GLU A 31 -10.01 13.34 6.89
CA GLU A 31 -9.60 14.54 7.65
C GLU A 31 -9.05 14.18 9.03
N MET A 32 -9.70 13.22 9.71
CA MET A 32 -9.22 12.71 11.00
C MET A 32 -7.89 11.97 10.84
N ALA A 33 -7.76 11.12 9.82
CA ALA A 33 -6.52 10.41 9.56
C ALA A 33 -5.39 11.36 9.16
N ALA A 34 -5.68 12.41 8.39
CA ALA A 34 -4.73 13.43 7.95
C ALA A 34 -4.20 14.25 9.14
N THR A 35 -5.09 14.64 10.05
CA THR A 35 -4.71 15.33 11.28
C THR A 35 -3.79 14.45 12.15
N ALA A 36 -4.15 13.19 12.34
CA ALA A 36 -3.33 12.21 13.07
C ALA A 36 -1.97 11.98 12.39
N ALA A 37 -1.95 11.90 11.06
CA ALA A 37 -0.73 11.78 10.29
C ALA A 37 0.16 13.03 10.40
N ALA A 38 -0.42 14.24 10.38
CA ALA A 38 0.33 15.48 10.56
C ALA A 38 1.02 15.55 11.93
N VAL A 39 0.28 15.21 13.00
CA VAL A 39 0.81 15.22 14.38
C VAL A 39 1.91 14.17 14.56
N CYS A 40 1.72 12.97 14.03
CA CYS A 40 2.71 11.89 14.15
C CYS A 40 3.82 11.94 13.08
N GLY A 41 3.72 12.87 12.12
CA GLY A 41 4.58 12.93 10.92
C GLY A 41 4.49 11.67 10.04
N GLY A 42 3.33 11.03 10.00
CA GLY A 42 3.05 9.80 9.26
C GLY A 42 2.40 10.05 7.89
N GLN A 43 1.98 8.96 7.24
CA GLN A 43 1.26 8.99 5.97
C GLN A 43 -0.08 8.29 6.13
N VAL A 44 -1.14 8.88 5.56
CA VAL A 44 -2.46 8.26 5.50
C VAL A 44 -2.48 7.21 4.41
N ILE A 45 -2.92 6.00 4.75
CA ILE A 45 -3.16 4.89 3.84
C ILE A 45 -4.66 4.63 3.83
N GLU A 46 -5.25 4.62 2.65
CA GLU A 46 -6.61 4.13 2.45
C GLU A 46 -6.62 2.60 2.41
N VAL A 47 -7.44 2.01 3.28
CA VAL A 47 -7.68 0.57 3.36
C VAL A 47 -9.06 0.29 2.78
N ILE A 48 -9.06 -0.44 1.66
CA ILE A 48 -10.26 -0.96 1.04
C ILE A 48 -10.47 -2.37 1.60
N ASP A 49 -11.62 -2.54 2.25
CA ASP A 49 -11.97 -3.77 2.93
C ASP A 49 -12.04 -4.94 1.94
N GLN A 50 -11.62 -6.14 2.35
CA GLN A 50 -11.32 -7.23 1.41
C GLN A 50 -12.53 -7.71 0.59
N LYS A 51 -13.76 -7.33 0.97
CA LYS A 51 -15.00 -7.62 0.23
C LYS A 51 -15.06 -6.91 -1.13
N ASP A 52 -14.35 -5.80 -1.31
CA ASP A 52 -14.36 -4.99 -2.55
C ASP A 52 -13.15 -5.26 -3.48
N ARG A 53 -12.40 -6.34 -3.22
CA ARG A 53 -11.18 -6.73 -3.95
C ARG A 53 -11.33 -6.96 -5.46
N LYS A 54 -12.54 -6.90 -6.02
CA LYS A 54 -12.72 -6.98 -7.48
C LYS A 54 -12.19 -5.76 -8.24
N ILE A 55 -12.00 -4.60 -7.59
CA ILE A 55 -11.72 -3.33 -8.32
C ILE A 55 -10.28 -2.82 -8.14
N VAL A 56 -9.54 -3.25 -7.11
CA VAL A 56 -8.22 -2.68 -6.75
C VAL A 56 -7.03 -3.43 -7.39
N ARG A 57 -7.20 -3.96 -8.62
CA ARG A 57 -6.03 -4.41 -9.42
C ARG A 57 -5.36 -3.26 -10.19
N THR A 58 -5.91 -2.04 -10.14
CA THR A 58 -5.56 -1.01 -11.15
C THR A 58 -4.53 0.03 -10.71
N LYS A 59 -4.02 0.04 -9.46
CA LYS A 59 -2.98 1.02 -9.06
C LYS A 59 -1.80 0.47 -8.29
N GLN A 60 -1.43 -0.78 -8.57
CA GLN A 60 -0.05 -1.19 -8.38
C GLN A 60 0.62 -1.08 -9.74
N GLU A 61 1.13 0.11 -10.08
CA GLU A 61 2.12 0.22 -11.16
C GLU A 61 3.22 -0.78 -10.81
N SER A 62 3.29 -1.85 -11.61
CA SER A 62 4.30 -2.86 -11.46
C SER A 62 5.63 -2.18 -11.72
N LYS A 63 6.40 -1.93 -10.64
CA LYS A 63 7.82 -1.53 -10.69
C LYS A 63 8.73 -2.60 -11.32
N ASN A 64 8.16 -3.53 -12.09
CA ASN A 64 8.86 -4.52 -12.89
C ASN A 64 8.17 -4.62 -14.25
N LYS A 65 8.22 -3.55 -15.06
CA LYS A 65 8.29 -3.74 -16.51
C LYS A 65 9.54 -4.59 -16.74
N LYS A 66 9.33 -5.88 -17.02
CA LYS A 66 10.34 -6.78 -17.57
C LYS A 66 11.08 -5.97 -18.63
N ALA A 67 12.39 -5.78 -18.46
CA ALA A 67 13.21 -5.19 -19.51
C ALA A 67 12.87 -5.90 -20.82
N SER A 68 12.44 -5.14 -21.82
CA SER A 68 12.15 -5.69 -23.14
C SER A 68 13.41 -6.43 -23.60
N LYS A 69 13.36 -7.76 -23.65
CA LYS A 69 14.43 -8.53 -24.27
C LYS A 69 14.38 -8.19 -25.76
N LYS A 70 15.33 -7.33 -26.14
CA LYS A 70 15.72 -6.87 -27.48
C LYS A 70 15.09 -7.70 -28.62
N ALA A 71 14.30 -7.05 -29.46
CA ALA A 71 13.89 -7.52 -30.78
C ALA A 71 15.05 -7.58 -31.79
N ASN A 72 16.28 -7.24 -31.39
CA ASN A 72 17.41 -6.98 -32.29
C ASN A 72 18.11 -8.26 -32.81
N GLN A 73 17.54 -9.45 -32.64
CA GLN A 73 18.11 -10.71 -33.14
C GLN A 73 17.29 -11.36 -34.27
N ALA A 74 16.26 -10.68 -34.79
CA ALA A 74 15.43 -11.21 -35.88
C ALA A 74 16.20 -11.48 -37.20
N TRP A 75 17.39 -10.91 -37.37
CA TRP A 75 18.23 -11.05 -38.57
C TRP A 75 19.30 -12.15 -38.45
N MET A 76 19.47 -12.78 -37.29
CA MET A 76 20.45 -13.88 -37.09
C MET A 76 19.91 -15.28 -37.41
N ARG A 77 18.74 -15.38 -38.06
CA ARG A 77 18.26 -16.65 -38.63
C ARG A 77 18.38 -16.61 -40.15
N LYS A 78 19.62 -16.77 -40.62
CA LYS A 78 19.94 -17.30 -41.95
C LYS A 78 21.08 -18.29 -41.76
N GLU A 79 20.73 -19.56 -41.78
CA GLU A 79 21.28 -20.64 -42.60
C GLU A 79 20.54 -21.94 -42.30
#